data_AF-A0A840RWG9-F1
#
_entry.id   AF-A0A840RWG9-F1
#
_cell.length_a   1.000
_cell.length_b   1.000
_cell.length_c   1.000
_cell.angle_alpha   90.00
_cell.angle_beta   90.00
_cell.angle_gamma   90.00
#
_symmetry.space_group_name_H-M   'P 1'
#
loop_
_entity.id
_entity.type
_entity.pdbx_description
1 polymer ?
#
loop_
_entity_poly.entity_id
_entity_poly.type
_entity_poly.pdbx_seq_one_letter_code
_entity_poly.pdbx_strand_id
1 'polypeptide(L)'
;MENEDIEALNAGLNENSEPNDPYADQNDEPEADEPEEIPAEPDAGHSEDEDDPDPRPLTRGQARMQTLANERAIEKTQREAAEQRERLLQGQLDELRRGQQRPPEDDNLDPMEKWQRDANLQIQRSQFNSQDMLDQTKFLLAVSKNPSLSTFADSVEKRLQEVRSKGGNPSRDQVLTLLMGEQARARMDAAPAIKSAAAARVKAATGKPLGTKSNVAPSKPDSSEFDRLKGLKL
;
A
#
# COMPACT_ATOMS: atom_id res chain seq x y z
N MET A 1 -2.15 61.28 16.40
CA MET A 1 -0.79 61.80 16.63
C MET A 1 -0.30 61.07 17.86
N GLU A 2 0.63 60.13 17.82
CA GLU A 2 1.61 59.81 16.78
C GLU A 2 1.96 58.31 16.92
N ASN A 3 1.96 57.62 15.78
CA ASN A 3 2.49 56.28 15.60
C ASN A 3 3.95 56.45 15.14
N GLU A 4 4.88 56.73 16.05
CA GLU A 4 6.28 57.05 15.66
C GLU A 4 7.34 56.11 16.24
N ASP A 5 6.96 54.99 16.87
CA ASP A 5 7.92 54.07 17.50
C ASP A 5 8.11 52.72 16.77
N ILE A 6 7.69 52.58 15.50
CA ILE A 6 7.85 51.33 14.74
C ILE A 6 8.94 51.41 13.64
N GLU A 7 9.46 52.60 13.32
CA GLU A 7 10.44 52.77 12.22
C GLU A 7 11.92 52.77 12.63
N ALA A 8 12.25 52.66 13.91
CA ALA A 8 13.65 52.69 14.37
C ALA A 8 14.35 51.30 14.51
N LEU A 9 13.68 50.20 14.17
CA LEU A 9 14.24 48.83 14.27
C LEU A 9 14.54 48.17 12.91
N ASN A 10 14.34 48.88 11.79
CA ASN A 10 14.48 48.31 10.44
C ASN A 10 15.54 49.01 9.58
N ALA A 11 16.47 49.74 10.20
CA ALA A 11 17.56 50.44 9.53
C ALA A 11 18.91 50.00 10.12
N GLY A 12 19.54 49.01 9.50
CA GLY A 12 20.97 48.80 9.67
C GLY A 12 21.45 47.37 9.85
N LEU A 13 21.16 46.47 8.89
CA LEU A 13 21.93 45.24 8.68
C LEU A 13 21.77 44.78 7.22
N ASN A 14 22.14 45.67 6.30
CA ASN A 14 22.44 45.32 4.92
C ASN A 14 23.87 45.77 4.62
N GLU A 15 24.83 45.00 5.12
CA GLU A 15 26.23 45.09 4.71
C GLU A 15 26.68 43.72 4.22
N ASN A 16 26.94 43.68 2.92
CA ASN A 16 27.79 42.72 2.22
C ASN A 16 28.92 42.22 3.12
N SER A 17 28.89 40.94 3.44
CA SER A 17 30.08 40.19 3.86
C SER A 17 29.96 38.80 3.28
N GLU A 18 30.36 38.70 2.01
CA GLU A 18 30.70 37.43 1.40
C GLU A 18 31.73 36.73 2.30
N PRO A 19 31.51 35.48 2.72
CA PRO A 19 32.55 34.71 3.38
C PRO A 19 33.67 34.47 2.37
N ASN A 20 34.81 35.11 2.64
CA ASN A 20 36.09 34.90 1.98
C ASN A 20 36.48 33.41 2.17
N ASP A 21 36.25 32.59 1.15
CA ASP A 21 36.60 31.17 1.11
C ASP A 21 38.09 31.03 0.72
N PRO A 22 38.97 30.60 1.63
CA PRO A 22 40.40 30.44 1.34
C PRO A 22 40.75 29.12 0.63
N TYR A 23 39.76 28.34 0.17
CA TYR A 23 39.98 27.04 -0.48
C TYR A 23 39.54 26.98 -1.95
N ALA A 24 39.40 28.12 -2.62
CA ALA A 24 39.21 28.16 -4.06
C ALA A 24 40.54 27.98 -4.80
N ASP A 25 40.68 26.80 -5.42
CA ASP A 25 41.52 26.48 -6.59
C ASP A 25 43.00 26.13 -6.36
N GLN A 26 43.25 24.84 -6.16
CA GLN A 26 44.32 24.16 -6.89
C GLN A 26 43.72 22.96 -7.63
N ASN A 27 43.35 23.21 -8.88
CA ASN A 27 43.39 22.20 -9.94
C ASN A 27 44.76 21.50 -9.95
N ASP A 28 44.78 20.20 -9.70
CA ASP A 28 45.74 19.31 -10.33
C ASP A 28 44.98 18.11 -10.90
N GLU A 29 45.25 17.85 -12.16
CA GLU A 29 44.52 17.01 -13.10
C GLU A 29 45.02 15.54 -12.99
N PRO A 30 44.63 14.63 -13.90
CA PRO A 30 43.85 13.43 -13.60
C PRO A 30 44.69 12.14 -13.43
N GLU A 31 44.29 11.27 -12.49
CA GLU A 31 44.68 9.84 -12.55
C GLU A 31 43.57 9.05 -13.25
N ALA A 32 43.83 8.77 -14.53
CA ALA A 32 43.22 7.70 -15.28
C ALA A 32 44.06 6.43 -15.08
N ASP A 33 43.45 5.39 -14.51
CA ASP A 33 43.89 3.98 -14.49
C ASP A 33 42.83 3.23 -13.66
N GLU A 34 42.13 2.17 -14.04
CA GLU A 34 42.15 1.24 -15.18
C GLU A 34 40.71 0.70 -15.36
N PRO A 35 40.28 0.30 -16.57
CA PRO A 35 39.07 -0.49 -16.72
C PRO A 35 39.29 -1.89 -16.15
N GLU A 36 38.50 -2.31 -15.17
CA GLU A 36 38.43 -3.72 -14.76
C GLU A 36 37.95 -4.55 -15.96
N GLU A 37 38.94 -5.14 -16.62
CA GLU A 37 38.85 -6.08 -17.73
C GLU A 37 38.10 -7.32 -17.22
N ILE A 38 36.86 -7.47 -17.65
CA ILE A 38 36.07 -8.69 -17.48
C ILE A 38 36.84 -9.81 -18.22
N PRO A 39 37.37 -10.84 -17.54
CA PRO A 39 38.00 -11.94 -18.23
C PRO A 39 36.93 -12.67 -19.03
N ALA A 40 37.13 -12.64 -20.35
CA ALA A 40 36.32 -13.34 -21.32
C ALA A 40 36.18 -14.83 -20.99
N GLU A 41 35.01 -15.34 -21.32
CA GLU A 41 34.66 -16.77 -21.37
C GLU A 41 35.79 -17.59 -22.00
N PRO A 42 36.19 -18.73 -21.38
CA PRO A 42 36.69 -19.84 -22.14
C PRO A 42 35.50 -20.61 -22.72
N ASP A 43 35.23 -20.37 -24.00
CA ASP A 43 34.69 -21.40 -24.89
C ASP A 43 35.63 -22.62 -24.84
N ALA A 44 35.15 -23.67 -24.16
CA ALA A 44 35.71 -25.00 -24.22
C ALA A 44 34.54 -25.99 -24.21
N GLY A 45 34.16 -26.43 -25.41
CA GLY A 45 33.16 -27.45 -25.60
C GLY A 45 33.43 -28.75 -24.82
N HIS A 46 32.40 -29.19 -24.11
CA HIS A 46 32.05 -30.60 -23.88
C HIS A 46 30.53 -30.66 -24.11
N SER A 47 30.07 -31.16 -25.25
CA SER A 47 29.73 -32.57 -25.43
C SER A 47 28.93 -33.11 -24.24
N GLU A 48 27.60 -33.03 -24.32
CA GLU A 48 26.73 -34.19 -24.57
C GLU A 48 25.28 -33.70 -24.41
N ASP A 49 24.48 -33.88 -25.47
CA ASP A 49 23.04 -34.03 -25.33
C ASP A 49 22.83 -35.24 -24.39
N GLU A 50 22.78 -34.98 -23.08
CA GLU A 50 22.13 -35.89 -22.15
C GLU A 50 20.64 -35.75 -22.42
N ASP A 51 20.13 -36.61 -23.31
CA ASP A 51 18.75 -37.07 -23.31
C ASP A 51 18.42 -37.54 -21.88
N ASP A 52 17.98 -36.61 -21.03
CA ASP A 52 17.49 -36.90 -19.69
C ASP A 52 16.31 -37.88 -19.87
N PRO A 53 16.46 -39.17 -19.50
CA PRO A 53 15.40 -40.12 -19.76
C PRO A 53 14.24 -39.74 -18.84
N ASP A 54 13.08 -39.40 -19.44
CA ASP A 54 11.84 -39.13 -18.74
C ASP A 54 11.71 -40.07 -17.52
N PRO A 55 11.56 -39.54 -16.29
CA PRO A 55 11.68 -40.34 -15.08
C PRO A 55 10.67 -41.48 -15.13
N ARG A 56 11.18 -42.71 -15.13
CA ARG A 56 10.35 -43.92 -15.14
C ARG A 56 9.31 -43.82 -14.03
N PRO A 57 8.03 -44.13 -14.30
CA PRO A 57 6.97 -43.98 -13.32
C PRO A 57 7.29 -44.80 -12.07
N LEU A 58 7.26 -44.14 -10.90
CA LEU A 58 7.63 -44.76 -9.63
C LEU A 58 6.74 -45.98 -9.37
N THR A 59 7.36 -47.08 -8.95
CA THR A 59 6.62 -48.27 -8.52
C THR A 59 5.78 -47.95 -7.28
N ARG A 60 4.68 -48.67 -7.07
CA ARG A 60 3.73 -48.44 -5.95
C ARG A 60 4.41 -48.44 -4.56
N GLY A 61 5.48 -49.20 -4.39
CA GLY A 61 6.30 -49.21 -3.17
C GLY A 61 7.15 -47.95 -3.03
N GLN A 62 7.78 -47.48 -4.11
CA GLN A 62 8.54 -46.23 -4.12
C GLN A 62 7.64 -45.01 -3.92
N ALA A 63 6.44 -45.00 -4.51
CA ALA A 63 5.45 -43.94 -4.29
C ALA A 63 5.03 -43.82 -2.82
N ARG A 64 4.82 -44.95 -2.12
CA ARG A 64 4.52 -44.94 -0.67
C ARG A 64 5.69 -44.44 0.18
N MET A 65 6.92 -44.77 -0.19
CA MET A 65 8.09 -44.25 0.53
C MET A 65 8.28 -42.75 0.28
N GLN A 66 8.01 -42.29 -0.93
CA GLN A 66 8.07 -40.87 -1.28
C GLN A 66 6.98 -40.06 -0.55
N THR A 67 5.75 -40.59 -0.43
CA THR A 67 4.70 -39.92 0.37
C THR A 67 5.08 -39.82 1.84
N LEU A 68 5.60 -40.90 2.44
CA LEU A 68 6.05 -40.87 3.84
C LEU A 68 7.25 -39.94 4.06
N ALA A 69 8.18 -39.87 3.10
CA ALA A 69 9.30 -38.93 3.16
C ALA A 69 8.83 -37.48 3.03
N ASN A 70 7.91 -37.20 2.12
CA ASN A 70 7.31 -35.88 1.94
C ASN A 70 6.51 -35.46 3.18
N GLU A 71 5.72 -36.35 3.76
CA GLU A 71 4.97 -36.10 5.00
C GLU A 71 5.91 -35.73 6.16
N ARG A 72 7.02 -36.46 6.33
CA ARG A 72 8.05 -36.12 7.34
C ARG A 72 8.76 -34.80 7.06
N ALA A 73 9.04 -34.49 5.80
CA ALA A 73 9.65 -33.22 5.42
C ALA A 73 8.69 -32.04 5.71
N ILE A 74 7.40 -32.21 5.45
CA ILE A 74 6.36 -31.23 5.78
C ILE A 74 6.24 -31.06 7.29
N GLU A 75 6.24 -32.15 8.06
CA GLU A 75 6.18 -32.08 9.52
C GLU A 75 7.39 -31.36 10.12
N LYS A 76 8.59 -31.63 9.60
CA LYS A 76 9.83 -30.96 10.03
C LYS A 76 9.80 -29.47 9.72
N THR A 77 9.38 -29.08 8.52
CA THR A 77 9.26 -27.66 8.15
C THR A 77 8.17 -26.94 8.96
N GLN A 78 7.05 -27.60 9.25
CA GLN A 78 6.02 -27.04 10.13
C GLN A 78 6.53 -26.83 11.55
N ARG A 79 7.32 -27.77 12.09
CA ARG A 79 7.92 -27.64 13.42
C ARG A 79 8.94 -26.51 13.48
N GLU A 80 9.83 -26.42 12.49
CA GLU A 80 10.80 -25.32 12.39
C GLU A 80 10.11 -23.96 12.26
N ALA A 81 9.02 -23.87 11.48
CA ALA A 81 8.23 -22.65 11.36
C ALA A 81 7.50 -22.29 12.67
N ALA A 82 7.04 -23.28 13.44
CA ALA A 82 6.43 -23.08 14.75
C ALA A 82 7.46 -22.57 15.78
N GLU A 83 8.65 -23.18 15.82
CA GLU A 83 9.76 -22.77 16.69
C GLU A 83 10.25 -21.35 16.36
N GLN A 84 10.30 -20.98 15.07
CA GLN A 84 10.62 -19.61 14.65
C GLN A 84 9.56 -18.60 15.11
N ARG A 85 8.27 -18.94 14.97
CA ARG A 85 7.17 -18.08 15.45
C ARG A 85 7.20 -17.93 16.97
N GLU A 86 7.47 -19.00 17.70
CA GLU A 86 7.58 -18.96 19.16
C GLU A 86 8.75 -18.08 19.58
N ARG A 87 9.92 -18.20 18.93
CA ARG A 87 11.08 -17.35 19.21
C ARG A 87 10.80 -15.87 18.92
N LEU A 88 10.08 -15.56 17.85
CA LEU A 88 9.67 -14.18 17.53
C LEU A 88 8.69 -13.63 18.58
N LEU A 89 7.70 -14.42 19.00
CA LEU A 89 6.75 -14.05 20.04
C LEU A 89 7.42 -13.85 21.40
N GLN A 90 8.38 -14.72 21.74
CA GLN A 90 9.15 -14.63 22.98
C GLN A 90 10.04 -13.38 22.98
N GLY A 91 10.68 -13.07 21.85
CA GLY A 91 11.42 -11.82 21.67
C GLY A 91 10.56 -10.57 21.85
N GLN A 92 9.35 -10.56 21.28
CA GLN A 92 8.39 -9.46 21.47
C GLN A 92 7.92 -9.34 22.92
N LEU A 93 7.71 -10.45 23.60
CA LEU A 93 7.32 -10.49 25.02
C LEU A 93 8.43 -9.95 25.93
N ASP A 94 9.68 -10.33 25.67
CA ASP A 94 10.83 -9.84 26.42
C ASP A 94 11.07 -8.34 26.20
N GLU A 95 10.87 -7.86 24.96
CA GLU A 95 10.94 -6.44 24.62
C GLU A 95 9.82 -5.62 25.30
N LEU A 96 8.58 -6.16 25.31
CA LEU A 96 7.46 -5.58 26.04
C LEU A 96 7.71 -5.56 27.57
N ARG A 97 8.31 -6.63 28.10
CA ARG A 97 8.67 -6.74 29.53
C ARG A 97 9.79 -5.77 29.90
N ARG A 98 10.77 -5.55 29.03
CA ARG A 98 11.80 -4.51 29.18
C ARG A 98 11.21 -3.10 29.12
N GLY A 99 10.25 -2.85 28.24
CA GLY A 99 9.55 -1.56 28.14
C GLY A 99 8.64 -1.27 29.34
N GLN A 100 8.04 -2.29 29.95
CA GLN A 100 7.20 -2.14 31.15
C GLN A 100 8.00 -2.04 32.46
N GLN A 101 9.26 -2.47 32.47
CA GLN A 101 10.20 -2.08 33.53
C GLN A 101 10.55 -0.61 33.34
N ARG A 102 9.67 0.27 33.82
CA ARG A 102 10.00 1.67 34.09
C ARG A 102 11.34 1.64 34.85
N PRO A 103 12.42 2.30 34.37
CA PRO A 103 13.73 2.21 35.01
C PRO A 103 13.57 2.47 36.51
N PRO A 104 13.71 1.46 37.37
CA PRO A 104 13.38 1.61 38.78
C PRO A 104 14.60 2.21 39.48
N GLU A 105 15.07 3.39 39.08
CA GLU A 105 16.37 3.88 39.55
C GLU A 105 16.61 5.39 39.45
N ASP A 106 15.67 6.19 38.92
CA ASP A 106 15.89 7.65 38.86
C ASP A 106 16.00 8.30 40.23
N ASP A 107 15.61 7.65 41.33
CA ASP A 107 15.78 8.23 42.68
C ASP A 107 17.22 8.08 43.21
N ASN A 108 17.98 7.08 42.74
CA ASN A 108 19.35 6.79 43.20
C ASN A 108 20.45 7.27 42.23
N LEU A 109 20.10 7.73 41.03
CA LEU A 109 21.06 8.30 40.07
C LEU A 109 21.67 9.61 40.60
N ASP A 110 22.92 9.88 40.24
CA ASP A 110 23.56 11.18 40.48
C ASP A 110 22.80 12.28 39.71
N PRO A 111 22.61 13.50 40.24
CA PRO A 111 21.89 14.56 39.53
C PRO A 111 22.43 14.85 38.12
N MET A 112 23.73 14.65 37.89
CA MET A 112 24.33 14.79 36.57
C MET A 112 23.83 13.71 35.60
N GLU A 113 23.74 12.44 36.04
CA GLU A 113 23.26 11.33 35.22
C GLU A 113 21.77 11.47 34.89
N LYS A 114 20.95 11.95 35.83
CA LYS A 114 19.54 12.28 35.59
C LYS A 114 19.41 13.35 34.49
N TRP A 115 20.18 14.42 34.59
CA TRP A 115 20.17 15.48 33.58
C TRP A 115 20.59 14.97 32.20
N GLN A 116 21.63 14.15 32.11
CA GLN A 116 22.05 13.54 30.83
C GLN A 116 20.97 12.63 30.25
N ARG A 117 20.29 11.85 31.09
CA ARG A 117 19.18 11.00 30.68
C ARG A 117 18.01 11.81 30.16
N ASP A 118 17.60 12.85 30.88
CA ASP A 118 16.52 13.74 30.48
C ASP A 118 16.85 14.47 29.17
N ALA A 119 18.09 14.95 29.02
CA ALA A 119 18.57 15.55 27.78
C ALA A 119 18.50 14.57 26.60
N ASN A 120 18.93 13.32 26.80
CA ASN A 120 18.86 12.27 25.77
C ASN A 120 17.41 11.94 25.40
N LEU A 121 16.51 11.82 26.38
CA LEU A 121 15.08 11.60 26.14
C LEU A 121 14.45 12.78 25.39
N GLN A 122 14.83 14.01 25.75
CA GLN A 122 14.37 15.21 25.08
C GLN A 122 14.83 15.26 23.62
N ILE A 123 16.10 14.90 23.35
CA ILE A 123 16.65 14.81 22.00
C ILE A 123 15.88 13.77 21.18
N GLN A 124 15.68 12.56 21.71
CA GLN A 124 14.92 11.51 21.02
C GLN A 124 13.49 11.96 20.72
N ARG A 125 12.81 12.59 21.69
CA ARG A 125 11.47 13.14 21.51
C ARG A 125 11.44 14.24 20.45
N SER A 126 12.45 15.12 20.44
CA SER A 126 12.57 16.17 19.42
C SER A 126 12.75 15.58 18.04
N GLN A 127 13.64 14.60 17.87
CA GLN A 127 13.87 13.94 16.60
C GLN A 127 12.60 13.25 16.09
N PHE A 128 11.87 12.57 16.97
CA PHE A 128 10.59 11.94 16.63
C PHE A 128 9.57 12.99 16.13
N ASN A 129 9.41 14.10 16.85
CA ASN A 129 8.49 15.16 16.47
C ASN A 129 8.87 15.78 15.11
N SER A 130 10.17 16.03 14.87
CA SER A 130 10.65 16.56 13.59
C SER A 130 10.36 15.59 12.44
N GLN A 131 10.57 14.29 12.63
CA GLN A 131 10.23 13.27 11.63
C GLN A 131 8.72 13.21 11.37
N ASP A 132 7.90 13.31 12.41
CA ASP A 132 6.44 13.32 12.27
C ASP A 132 5.95 14.55 11.48
N MET A 133 6.51 15.74 11.73
CA MET A 133 6.18 16.94 10.96
C MET A 133 6.60 16.81 9.48
N LEU A 134 7.78 16.25 9.20
CA LEU A 134 8.23 16.01 7.83
C LEU A 134 7.31 15.02 7.10
N ASP A 135 6.84 13.98 7.78
CA ASP A 135 5.89 13.04 7.21
C ASP A 135 4.51 13.68 6.96
N GLN A 136 4.01 14.48 7.91
CA GLN A 136 2.76 15.22 7.73
C GLN A 136 2.83 16.18 6.55
N THR A 137 3.92 16.95 6.41
CA THR A 137 4.09 17.88 5.28
C THR A 137 4.18 17.15 3.94
N LYS A 138 4.88 16.02 3.87
CA LYS A 138 4.91 15.16 2.67
C LYS A 138 3.52 14.65 2.30
N PHE A 139 2.74 14.20 3.28
CA PHE A 139 1.37 13.75 3.07
C PHE A 139 0.46 14.89 2.56
N LEU A 140 0.53 16.07 3.18
CA LEU A 140 -0.23 17.24 2.74
C LEU A 140 0.16 17.69 1.31
N LEU A 141 1.44 17.57 0.95
CA LEU A 141 1.91 17.82 -0.42
C LEU A 141 1.37 16.76 -1.41
N ALA A 142 1.25 15.50 -1.00
CA ALA A 142 0.63 14.47 -1.82
C ALA A 142 -0.88 14.74 -2.02
N VAL A 143 -1.57 15.19 -0.96
CA VAL A 143 -2.98 15.58 -1.02
C VAL A 143 -3.20 16.81 -1.90
N SER A 144 -2.31 17.80 -1.86
CA SER A 144 -2.44 18.98 -2.73
C SER A 144 -2.28 18.63 -4.21
N LYS A 145 -1.40 17.67 -4.54
CA LYS A 145 -1.26 17.12 -5.90
C LYS A 145 -2.46 16.27 -6.32
N ASN A 146 -3.02 15.48 -5.38
CA ASN A 146 -4.12 14.56 -5.64
C ASN A 146 -5.24 14.73 -4.60
N PRO A 147 -6.27 15.55 -4.88
CA PRO A 147 -7.34 15.83 -3.93
C PRO A 147 -8.15 14.60 -3.49
N SER A 148 -8.16 13.52 -4.28
CA SER A 148 -8.81 12.25 -3.94
C SER A 148 -8.22 11.62 -2.66
N LEU A 149 -6.95 11.89 -2.36
CA LEU A 149 -6.27 11.38 -1.17
C LEU A 149 -6.80 12.00 0.13
N SER A 150 -7.44 13.18 0.07
CA SER A 150 -8.05 13.83 1.24
C SER A 150 -9.10 12.95 1.92
N THR A 151 -9.80 12.11 1.16
CA THR A 151 -10.81 11.18 1.68
C THR A 151 -10.23 10.13 2.65
N PHE A 152 -8.93 9.88 2.56
CA PHE A 152 -8.21 8.94 3.43
C PHE A 152 -7.54 9.61 4.63
N ALA A 153 -7.50 10.94 4.72
CA ALA A 153 -6.74 11.66 5.76
C ALA A 153 -7.12 11.19 7.17
N ASP A 154 -8.42 11.18 7.48
CA ASP A 154 -8.90 10.73 8.80
C ASP A 154 -8.61 9.24 9.05
N SER A 155 -8.70 8.41 8.01
CA SER A 155 -8.44 6.97 8.11
C SER A 155 -6.97 6.67 8.32
N VAL A 156 -6.09 7.44 7.67
CA VAL A 156 -4.63 7.36 7.84
C VAL A 156 -4.26 7.72 9.27
N GLU A 157 -4.74 8.84 9.80
CA GLU A 157 -4.44 9.28 11.17
C GLU A 157 -4.95 8.28 12.22
N LYS A 158 -6.19 7.78 12.05
CA LYS A 158 -6.74 6.75 12.93
C LYS A 158 -5.88 5.48 12.91
N ARG A 159 -5.52 4.99 11.73
CA ARG A 159 -4.72 3.76 11.59
C ARG A 159 -3.30 3.95 12.11
N LEU A 160 -2.72 5.13 11.92
CA LEU A 160 -1.41 5.47 12.43
C LEU A 160 -1.40 5.52 13.97
N GLN A 161 -2.44 6.07 14.61
CA GLN A 161 -2.61 5.98 16.07
C GLN A 161 -2.74 4.54 16.55
N GLU A 162 -3.52 3.70 15.85
CA GLU A 162 -3.65 2.28 16.17
C GLU A 162 -2.30 1.55 16.09
N VAL A 163 -1.47 1.83 15.06
CA VAL A 163 -0.17 1.18 14.91
C VAL A 163 0.84 1.71 15.94
N ARG A 164 0.83 3.01 16.26
CA ARG A 164 1.66 3.60 17.33
C ARG A 164 1.32 3.04 18.70
N SER A 165 0.04 2.79 18.98
CA SER A 165 -0.37 2.13 20.21
C SER A 165 0.20 0.71 20.37
N LYS A 166 0.56 0.06 19.25
CA LYS A 166 1.17 -1.27 19.19
C LYS A 166 2.70 -1.23 19.10
N GLY A 167 3.31 -0.05 19.21
CA GLY A 167 4.75 0.15 19.16
C GLY A 167 5.34 0.29 17.75
N GLY A 168 4.51 0.31 16.70
CA GLY A 168 4.97 0.58 15.33
C GLY A 168 4.96 2.06 15.00
N ASN A 169 5.85 2.53 14.13
CA ASN A 169 5.82 3.91 13.64
C ASN A 169 5.96 3.98 12.10
N PRO A 170 4.96 3.50 11.35
CA PRO A 170 4.95 3.66 9.90
C PRO A 170 4.76 5.13 9.50
N SER A 171 5.21 5.48 8.30
CA SER A 171 4.92 6.79 7.71
C SER A 171 3.45 6.88 7.28
N ARG A 172 2.89 8.10 7.22
CA ARG A 172 1.53 8.35 6.70
C ARG A 172 1.36 7.81 5.28
N ASP A 173 2.40 7.90 4.46
CA ASP A 173 2.39 7.39 3.08
C ASP A 173 2.32 5.85 3.00
N GLN A 174 3.01 5.14 3.90
CA GLN A 174 2.89 3.69 4.01
C GLN A 174 1.47 3.27 4.42
N VAL A 175 0.89 3.99 5.39
CA VAL A 175 -0.49 3.73 5.84
C VAL A 175 -1.49 4.03 4.71
N LEU A 176 -1.29 5.13 3.97
CA LEU A 176 -2.11 5.46 2.81
C LEU A 176 -2.08 4.35 1.76
N THR A 177 -0.87 3.88 1.41
CA THR A 177 -0.68 2.81 0.42
C THR A 177 -1.42 1.54 0.82
N LEU A 178 -1.33 1.18 2.11
CA LEU A 178 -2.05 0.02 2.65
C LEU A 178 -3.57 0.20 2.57
N LEU A 179 -4.10 1.35 2.98
CA LEU A 179 -5.55 1.63 2.91
C LEU A 179 -6.07 1.63 1.47
N MET A 180 -5.31 2.20 0.53
CA MET A 180 -5.64 2.16 -0.89
C MET A 180 -5.63 0.73 -1.43
N GLY A 181 -4.66 -0.09 -1.03
CA GLY A 181 -4.59 -1.51 -1.37
C GLY A 181 -5.79 -2.31 -0.83
N GLU A 182 -6.17 -2.08 0.42
CA GLU A 182 -7.35 -2.69 1.04
C GLU A 182 -8.65 -2.29 0.30
N GLN A 183 -8.80 -1.00 -0.04
CA GLN A 183 -9.97 -0.54 -0.78
C GLN A 183 -10.00 -1.09 -2.21
N ALA A 184 -8.85 -1.16 -2.89
CA ALA A 184 -8.74 -1.74 -4.22
C ALA A 184 -9.13 -3.22 -4.21
N ARG A 185 -8.64 -3.99 -3.22
CA ARG A 185 -9.01 -5.40 -3.03
C ARG A 185 -10.50 -5.56 -2.76
N ALA A 186 -11.07 -4.76 -1.87
CA ALA A 186 -12.51 -4.80 -1.58
C ALA A 186 -13.37 -4.51 -2.84
N ARG A 187 -12.91 -3.59 -3.70
CA ARG A 187 -13.56 -3.31 -4.99
C ARG A 187 -13.43 -4.46 -5.98
N MET A 188 -12.30 -5.15 -6.02
CA MET A 188 -12.12 -6.33 -6.88
C MET A 188 -13.05 -7.47 -6.47
N ASP A 189 -13.17 -7.73 -5.17
CA ASP A 189 -14.07 -8.76 -4.64
C ASP A 189 -15.56 -8.40 -4.89
N ALA A 190 -15.90 -7.12 -4.82
CA ALA A 190 -17.24 -6.61 -5.11
C ALA A 190 -17.53 -6.42 -6.61
N ALA A 191 -16.52 -6.44 -7.48
CA ALA A 191 -16.68 -6.14 -8.91
C ALA A 191 -17.69 -7.04 -9.63
N PRO A 192 -17.78 -8.36 -9.37
CA PRO A 192 -18.81 -9.21 -9.98
C PRO A 192 -20.23 -8.80 -9.56
N ALA A 193 -20.42 -8.48 -8.28
CA ALA A 193 -21.71 -8.03 -7.75
C ALA A 193 -22.12 -6.66 -8.32
N ILE A 194 -21.17 -5.72 -8.43
CA ILE A 194 -21.42 -4.38 -9.01
C ILE A 194 -21.74 -4.49 -10.51
N LYS A 195 -21.00 -5.31 -11.27
CA LYS A 195 -21.25 -5.53 -12.70
C LYS A 195 -22.63 -6.17 -12.94
N SER A 196 -23.03 -7.14 -12.13
CA SER A 196 -24.34 -7.77 -12.24
C SER A 196 -25.48 -6.80 -11.88
N ALA A 197 -25.33 -5.99 -10.84
CA ALA A 197 -26.30 -4.95 -10.46
C ALA A 197 -26.40 -3.84 -11.51
N ALA A 198 -25.28 -3.42 -12.10
CA ALA A 198 -25.27 -2.45 -13.20
C ALA A 198 -25.95 -3.01 -14.45
N ALA A 199 -25.65 -4.26 -14.83
CA ALA A 199 -26.31 -4.93 -15.95
C ALA A 199 -27.83 -5.10 -15.72
N ALA A 200 -28.24 -5.41 -14.49
CA ALA A 200 -29.65 -5.48 -14.12
C ALA A 200 -30.35 -4.11 -14.24
N ARG A 201 -29.69 -3.02 -13.83
CA ARG A 201 -30.22 -1.65 -13.98
C ARG A 201 -30.30 -1.23 -15.45
N VAL A 202 -29.29 -1.54 -16.26
CA VAL A 202 -29.33 -1.27 -17.71
C VAL A 202 -30.46 -2.05 -18.37
N LYS A 203 -30.65 -3.33 -18.02
CA LYS A 203 -31.75 -4.17 -18.53
C LYS A 203 -33.14 -3.68 -18.08
N ALA A 204 -33.24 -3.13 -16.87
CA ALA A 204 -34.48 -2.51 -16.40
C ALA A 204 -34.75 -1.18 -17.10
N ALA A 205 -33.71 -0.36 -17.32
CA ALA A 205 -33.82 0.95 -17.96
C ALA A 205 -34.03 0.87 -19.49
N THR A 206 -33.50 -0.17 -20.14
CA THR A 206 -33.76 -0.42 -21.57
C THR A 206 -35.19 -0.87 -21.85
N GLY A 207 -35.98 -1.15 -20.82
CA GLY A 207 -37.37 -1.55 -20.94
C GLY A 207 -37.51 -2.90 -21.64
N LYS A 208 -38.30 -3.81 -21.06
CA LYS A 208 -39.01 -4.76 -21.92
C LYS A 208 -39.77 -3.89 -22.93
N PRO A 209 -39.67 -4.07 -24.27
CA PRO A 209 -40.62 -3.41 -25.15
C PRO A 209 -41.98 -3.75 -24.56
N LEU A 210 -42.76 -2.74 -24.17
CA LEU A 210 -44.12 -2.91 -23.72
C LEU A 210 -44.79 -3.65 -24.86
N GLY A 211 -44.89 -4.98 -24.72
CA GLY A 211 -45.62 -5.81 -25.64
C GLY A 211 -47.02 -5.28 -25.56
N THR A 212 -47.36 -4.44 -26.51
CA THR A 212 -48.65 -3.81 -26.70
C THR A 212 -49.63 -4.96 -26.67
N LYS A 213 -50.27 -5.18 -25.51
CA LYS A 213 -51.53 -5.90 -25.45
C LYS A 213 -52.56 -4.95 -26.04
N SER A 214 -52.42 -4.70 -27.35
CA SER A 214 -53.44 -4.11 -28.18
C SER A 214 -54.56 -5.13 -28.19
N ASN A 215 -55.52 -4.96 -27.28
CA ASN A 215 -56.78 -5.67 -27.33
C ASN A 215 -57.70 -4.97 -28.34
N VAL A 216 -57.20 -4.76 -29.57
CA VAL A 216 -58.05 -4.43 -30.70
C VAL A 216 -58.43 -5.75 -31.32
N ALA A 217 -59.60 -6.25 -30.91
CA ALA A 217 -60.24 -7.37 -31.57
C ALA A 217 -60.29 -7.08 -33.08
N PRO A 218 -60.02 -8.07 -33.96
CA PRO A 218 -60.22 -7.88 -35.39
C PRO A 218 -61.70 -7.64 -35.63
N SER A 219 -62.08 -6.38 -35.82
CA SER A 219 -63.40 -6.00 -36.30
C SER A 219 -63.57 -6.65 -37.66
N LYS A 220 -64.38 -7.71 -37.68
CA LYS A 220 -64.86 -8.35 -38.89
C LYS A 220 -65.47 -7.24 -39.76
N PRO A 221 -65.08 -7.09 -41.04
CA PRO A 221 -65.76 -6.13 -41.90
C PRO A 221 -67.21 -6.60 -42.05
N ASP A 222 -68.15 -5.79 -41.55
CA ASP A 222 -69.57 -6.03 -41.78
C ASP A 222 -69.78 -6.11 -43.29
N SER A 223 -70.20 -7.29 -43.72
CA SER A 223 -70.52 -7.61 -45.10
C SER A 223 -71.62 -6.67 -45.62
N SER A 224 -71.22 -5.87 -46.61
CA SER A 224 -72.03 -5.41 -47.75
C SER A 224 -73.46 -4.95 -47.46
N GLU A 225 -73.62 -3.64 -47.46
CA GLU A 225 -74.86 -2.88 -47.73
C GLU A 225 -75.59 -3.36 -49.02
N PHE A 226 -74.90 -4.08 -49.89
CA PHE A 226 -75.42 -4.68 -51.12
C PHE A 226 -76.32 -5.91 -50.90
N ASP A 227 -76.22 -6.61 -49.76
CA ASP A 227 -77.00 -7.84 -49.51
C ASP A 227 -78.38 -7.58 -48.87
N ARG A 228 -78.63 -6.34 -48.40
CA ARG A 228 -79.93 -5.94 -47.85
C ARG A 228 -80.97 -5.59 -48.93
N LEU A 229 -80.56 -5.39 -50.18
CA LEU A 229 -81.43 -4.96 -51.28
C LEU A 229 -81.96 -6.09 -52.17
N LYS A 230 -81.51 -7.34 -52.01
CA LYS A 230 -82.02 -8.50 -52.78
C LYS A 230 -83.30 -9.13 -52.20
N GLY A 231 -83.82 -8.61 -51.09
CA GLY A 231 -85.01 -9.14 -50.42
C GLY A 231 -86.35 -8.50 -50.81
N LEU A 232 -86.38 -7.41 -51.59
CA LEU A 232 -87.63 -6.79 -52.01
C LEU A 232 -88.10 -7.40 -53.33
N LYS A 233 -89.00 -8.39 -53.22
CA LYS A 233 -89.89 -8.77 -54.34
C LYS A 233 -90.91 -7.65 -54.55
N LEU A 234 -90.92 -7.07 -55.74
CA LEU A 234 -92.08 -6.43 -56.36
C LEU A 234 -92.73 -7.45 -57.30
#